data_AF-A0A3M5WFV3-F1
#
_entry.id   AF-A0A3M5WFV3-F1
#
_cell.length_a   1.000
_cell.length_b   1.000
_cell.length_c   1.000
_cell.angle_alpha   90.00
_cell.angle_beta   90.00
_cell.angle_gamma   90.00
#
_symmetry.space_group_name_H-M   'P 1'
#
loop_
_entity.id
_entity.type
_entity.pdbx_description
1 polymer ?
#
loop_
_entity_poly.entity_id
_entity_poly.type
_entity_poly.pdbx_seq_one_letter_code
_entity_poly.pdbx_strand_id
1 'polypeptide(L)'
;MNAAPMGKLARSTEQQSLGPDRFTPSSIAVREHRNRERADRIIDQFVERFTEKDFFPDDGDEALFALLVQLPEWPADLSIRIHNENDEVLAIFLKGNDESVVQNSVVLMQNADAYIVPDNIPVADDEPLLRWVFSQLPVGSRVGMGGNFPGSHSDSGRIVTLREQIAGLANDQRPLLFDALVAAGEG
;
A
#
# COMPACT_ATOMS: atom_id res chain seq x y z
N MET A 1 -74.76 37.25 -42.36
CA MET A 1 -73.40 37.73 -42.00
C MET A 1 -72.67 36.56 -41.35
N ASN A 2 -71.52 36.18 -41.93
CA ASN A 2 -70.37 35.43 -41.39
C ASN A 2 -70.61 34.05 -40.73
N ALA A 3 -69.74 33.05 -40.75
CA ALA A 3 -68.62 32.56 -41.54
C ALA A 3 -68.27 31.19 -40.89
N ALA A 4 -67.91 30.16 -41.65
CA ALA A 4 -67.31 28.92 -41.11
C ALA A 4 -65.83 29.17 -40.69
N PRO A 5 -65.01 28.18 -40.31
CA PRO A 5 -65.13 27.05 -39.37
C PRO A 5 -63.99 27.10 -38.31
N MET A 6 -64.12 26.44 -37.15
CA MET A 6 -63.00 26.19 -36.21
C MET A 6 -63.23 24.80 -35.62
N GLY A 7 -62.26 23.91 -35.41
CA GLY A 7 -60.82 24.02 -35.46
C GLY A 7 -60.30 22.76 -34.75
N LYS A 8 -59.26 22.18 -35.33
CA LYS A 8 -58.55 20.95 -34.98
C LYS A 8 -58.45 20.59 -33.50
N LEU A 9 -58.54 19.28 -33.26
CA LEU A 9 -58.03 18.51 -32.13
C LEU A 9 -56.75 19.11 -31.51
N ALA A 10 -56.76 19.32 -30.20
CA ALA A 10 -55.54 19.44 -29.40
C ALA A 10 -55.68 18.54 -28.17
N ARG A 11 -55.21 17.29 -28.32
CA ARG A 11 -54.70 16.52 -27.18
C ARG A 11 -53.35 17.12 -26.84
N SER A 12 -53.23 17.76 -25.68
CA SER A 12 -51.95 18.04 -25.06
C SER A 12 -51.90 17.30 -23.73
N THR A 13 -51.63 16.00 -23.82
CA THR A 13 -51.00 15.28 -22.73
C THR A 13 -49.52 15.64 -22.83
N GLU A 14 -49.08 16.69 -22.15
CA GLU A 14 -47.66 16.83 -21.83
C GLU A 14 -47.32 15.76 -20.79
N GLN A 15 -47.16 14.52 -21.27
CA GLN A 15 -46.28 13.57 -20.61
C GLN A 15 -44.89 14.14 -20.76
N GLN A 16 -44.48 14.91 -19.75
CA GLN A 16 -43.09 15.17 -19.46
C GLN A 16 -42.44 13.78 -19.29
N SER A 17 -41.86 13.26 -20.36
CA SER A 17 -41.07 12.05 -20.31
C SER A 17 -39.79 12.39 -19.56
N LEU A 18 -39.87 12.38 -18.23
CA LEU A 18 -38.73 12.07 -17.39
C LEU A 18 -38.36 10.63 -17.77
N GLY A 19 -37.51 10.49 -18.80
CA GLY A 19 -36.76 9.26 -18.98
C GLY A 19 -36.08 8.94 -17.64
N PRO A 20 -35.91 7.65 -17.28
CA PRO A 20 -35.32 7.31 -15.99
C PRO A 20 -33.98 8.04 -15.90
N ASP A 21 -33.87 8.92 -14.90
CA ASP A 21 -32.69 9.72 -14.63
C ASP A 21 -31.57 8.74 -14.30
N ARG A 22 -30.87 8.29 -15.35
CA ARG A 22 -30.00 7.14 -15.28
C ARG A 22 -28.72 7.66 -14.65
N PHE A 23 -28.51 7.33 -13.38
CA PHE A 23 -27.28 7.65 -12.67
C PHE A 23 -26.09 7.03 -13.42
N THR A 24 -25.38 7.86 -14.20
CA THR A 24 -24.15 7.50 -14.91
C THR A 24 -22.99 8.22 -14.24
N PRO A 25 -22.37 7.63 -13.20
CA PRO A 25 -21.23 8.24 -12.56
C PRO A 25 -20.07 8.35 -13.56
N SER A 26 -19.26 9.40 -13.45
CA SER A 26 -18.08 9.53 -14.30
C SER A 26 -17.09 8.41 -13.99
N SER A 27 -16.42 7.88 -15.01
CA SER A 27 -15.39 6.85 -14.83
C SER A 27 -14.26 7.29 -13.90
N ILE A 28 -13.95 8.59 -13.89
CA ILE A 28 -12.99 9.23 -13.00
C ILE A 28 -13.46 9.14 -11.54
N ALA A 29 -14.71 9.52 -11.25
CA ALA A 29 -15.25 9.43 -9.89
C ALA A 29 -15.30 7.99 -9.36
N VAL A 30 -15.61 7.03 -10.24
CA VAL A 30 -15.60 5.60 -9.90
C VAL A 30 -14.19 5.11 -9.61
N ARG A 31 -13.18 5.52 -10.39
CA ARG A 31 -11.78 5.16 -10.15
C ARG A 31 -11.27 5.75 -8.84
N GLU A 32 -11.49 7.04 -8.63
CA GLU A 32 -11.11 7.72 -7.38
C GLU A 32 -11.72 7.04 -6.16
N HIS A 33 -13.03 6.75 -6.20
CA HIS A 33 -13.70 6.06 -5.12
C HIS A 33 -13.08 4.69 -4.82
N ARG A 34 -12.77 3.89 -5.87
CA ARG A 34 -12.10 2.59 -5.70
C ARG A 34 -10.69 2.72 -5.14
N ASN A 35 -9.93 3.73 -5.57
CA ASN A 35 -8.58 3.98 -5.07
C ASN A 35 -8.59 4.29 -3.58
N ARG A 36 -9.53 5.14 -3.14
CA ARG A 36 -9.75 5.45 -1.72
C ARG A 36 -10.17 4.23 -0.92
N GLU A 37 -11.13 3.45 -1.41
CA GLU A 37 -11.54 2.20 -0.75
C GLU A 37 -10.40 1.20 -0.65
N ARG A 38 -9.56 1.07 -1.70
CA ARG A 38 -8.36 0.23 -1.66
C ARG A 38 -7.38 0.74 -0.61
N ALA A 39 -7.12 2.05 -0.57
CA ALA A 39 -6.23 2.65 0.41
C ALA A 39 -6.69 2.37 1.85
N ASP A 40 -7.97 2.60 2.16
CA ASP A 40 -8.54 2.29 3.47
C ASP A 40 -8.37 0.79 3.82
N ARG A 41 -8.70 -0.12 2.89
CA ARG A 41 -8.55 -1.57 3.13
C ARG A 41 -7.10 -1.98 3.40
N ILE A 42 -6.11 -1.40 2.70
CA ILE A 42 -4.70 -1.70 2.94
C ILE A 42 -4.30 -1.25 4.34
N ILE A 43 -4.70 -0.04 4.76
CA ILE A 43 -4.37 0.49 6.09
C ILE A 43 -5.03 -0.35 7.19
N ASP A 44 -6.30 -0.70 7.04
CA ASP A 44 -7.02 -1.50 8.03
C ASP A 44 -6.36 -2.87 8.20
N GLN A 45 -5.90 -3.51 7.11
CA GLN A 45 -5.11 -4.75 7.20
C GLN A 45 -3.81 -4.56 7.98
N PHE A 46 -3.10 -3.44 7.80
CA PHE A 46 -1.91 -3.15 8.59
C PHE A 46 -2.22 -3.01 10.08
N VAL A 47 -3.25 -2.23 10.42
CA VAL A 47 -3.58 -1.89 11.80
C VAL A 47 -4.16 -3.10 12.54
N GLU A 48 -5.03 -3.87 11.90
CA GLU A 48 -5.81 -4.91 12.57
C GLU A 48 -5.12 -6.27 12.56
N ARG A 49 -4.32 -6.56 11.52
CA ARG A 49 -3.87 -7.93 11.24
C ARG A 49 -2.37 -8.10 11.05
N PHE A 50 -1.61 -7.02 10.86
CA PHE A 50 -0.17 -7.16 10.58
C PHE A 50 0.66 -7.71 11.74
N THR A 51 0.12 -7.70 12.97
CA THR A 51 0.72 -8.39 14.12
C THR A 51 0.54 -9.91 14.08
N GLU A 52 -0.35 -10.43 13.23
CA GLU A 52 -0.49 -11.87 12.99
C GLU A 52 0.78 -12.41 12.30
N LYS A 53 1.26 -13.56 12.77
CA LYS A 53 2.41 -14.23 12.16
C LYS A 53 2.09 -14.59 10.70
N ASP A 54 3.06 -14.35 9.81
CA ASP A 54 3.00 -14.66 8.37
C ASP A 54 1.89 -13.93 7.59
N PHE A 55 1.16 -12.99 8.21
CA PHE A 55 0.19 -12.17 7.50
C PHE A 55 0.88 -11.01 6.76
N PHE A 56 0.55 -10.85 5.48
CA PHE A 56 0.94 -9.70 4.66
C PHE A 56 -0.32 -9.13 4.01
N PRO A 57 -0.51 -7.79 3.97
CA PRO A 57 -1.71 -7.21 3.40
C PRO A 57 -1.79 -7.45 1.89
N ASP A 58 -2.98 -7.82 1.41
CA ASP A 58 -3.24 -7.93 -0.03
C ASP A 58 -3.01 -6.57 -0.70
N ASP A 59 -2.25 -6.58 -1.81
CA ASP A 59 -1.84 -5.39 -2.56
C ASP A 59 -1.06 -4.34 -1.73
N GLY A 60 -0.50 -4.73 -0.58
CA GLY A 60 0.10 -3.82 0.40
C GLY A 60 1.63 -3.82 0.47
N ASP A 61 2.33 -4.51 -0.43
CA ASP A 61 3.79 -4.68 -0.35
C ASP A 61 4.56 -3.35 -0.43
N GLU A 62 4.19 -2.49 -1.38
CA GLU A 62 4.81 -1.16 -1.50
C GLU A 62 4.58 -0.32 -0.25
N ALA A 63 3.39 -0.43 0.37
CA ALA A 63 3.08 0.23 1.63
C ALA A 63 3.90 -0.36 2.79
N LEU A 64 4.16 -1.67 2.80
CA LEU A 64 5.05 -2.31 3.77
C LEU A 64 6.46 -1.74 3.65
N PHE A 65 7.03 -1.67 2.44
CA PHE A 65 8.37 -1.13 2.23
C PHE A 65 8.44 0.37 2.58
N ALA A 66 7.41 1.15 2.23
CA ALA A 66 7.30 2.54 2.63
C ALA A 66 7.26 2.68 4.16
N LEU A 67 6.45 1.90 4.87
CA LEU A 67 6.38 1.92 6.33
C LEU A 67 7.69 1.49 6.99
N LEU A 68 8.36 0.47 6.46
CA LEU A 68 9.66 0.00 6.95
C LEU A 68 10.70 1.13 7.00
N VAL A 69 10.86 1.88 5.89
CA VAL A 69 11.85 2.96 5.81
C VAL A 69 11.49 4.19 6.66
N GLN A 70 10.22 4.32 7.05
CA GLN A 70 9.75 5.38 7.94
C GLN A 70 9.90 5.05 9.43
N LEU A 71 10.27 3.82 9.79
CA LEU A 71 10.51 3.47 11.20
C LEU A 71 11.61 4.36 11.82
N PRO A 72 11.45 4.78 13.08
CA PRO A 72 12.45 5.61 13.76
C PRO A 72 13.86 4.99 13.74
N GLU A 73 13.94 3.69 13.99
CA GLU A 73 15.19 2.92 14.05
C GLU A 73 15.69 2.43 12.67
N TRP A 74 14.97 2.72 11.57
CA TRP A 74 15.48 2.44 10.22
C TRP A 74 16.70 3.34 9.94
N PRO A 75 17.85 2.76 9.49
CA PRO A 75 19.05 3.55 9.19
C PRO A 75 18.81 4.55 8.06
N ALA A 76 19.28 5.79 8.22
CA ALA A 76 19.05 6.86 7.24
C ALA A 76 19.83 6.65 5.93
N ASP A 77 20.91 5.88 5.96
CA ASP A 77 21.78 5.55 4.84
C ASP A 77 21.41 4.22 4.17
N LEU A 78 20.29 3.59 4.56
CA LEU A 78 19.83 2.30 4.03
C LEU A 78 18.54 2.47 3.22
N SER A 79 18.55 2.02 1.97
CA SER A 79 17.35 1.91 1.13
C SER A 79 16.86 0.45 0.99
N ILE A 80 15.63 0.28 0.52
CA ILE A 80 15.13 -0.97 -0.03
C ILE A 80 15.00 -0.79 -1.54
N ARG A 81 15.62 -1.68 -2.32
CA ARG A 81 15.58 -1.69 -3.79
C ARG A 81 14.84 -2.95 -4.24
N ILE A 82 13.78 -2.77 -5.03
CA ILE A 82 13.01 -3.85 -5.63
C ILE A 82 13.47 -4.00 -7.08
N HIS A 83 13.93 -5.18 -7.45
CA HIS A 83 14.42 -5.50 -8.79
C HIS A 83 13.46 -6.48 -9.48
N ASN A 84 13.43 -6.48 -10.81
CA ASN A 84 12.80 -7.56 -11.57
C ASN A 84 13.78 -8.72 -11.83
N GLU A 85 13.30 -9.76 -12.52
CA GLU A 85 14.11 -10.95 -12.88
C GLU A 85 15.32 -10.62 -13.78
N ASN A 86 15.33 -9.46 -14.45
CA ASN A 86 16.42 -8.99 -15.30
C ASN A 86 17.40 -8.06 -14.56
N ASP A 87 17.30 -7.96 -13.22
CA ASP A 87 18.09 -7.06 -12.37
C ASP A 87 17.83 -5.56 -12.62
N GLU A 88 16.70 -5.21 -13.23
CA GLU A 88 16.28 -3.81 -13.39
C GLU A 88 15.54 -3.32 -12.14
N VAL A 89 15.86 -2.12 -11.67
CA VAL A 89 15.24 -1.51 -10.49
C VAL A 89 13.80 -1.09 -10.82
N LEU A 90 12.83 -1.71 -10.16
CA LEU A 90 11.40 -1.37 -10.22
C LEU A 90 11.03 -0.26 -9.24
N ALA A 91 11.57 -0.30 -8.02
CA ALA A 91 11.26 0.68 -6.99
C ALA A 91 12.43 0.88 -6.01
N ILE A 92 12.52 2.08 -5.44
CA ILE A 92 13.47 2.43 -4.39
C ILE A 92 12.69 3.09 -3.25
N PHE A 93 12.80 2.52 -2.05
CA PHE A 93 12.27 3.09 -0.82
C PHE A 93 13.43 3.56 0.04
N LEU A 94 13.39 4.81 0.50
CA LEU A 94 14.43 5.38 1.36
C LEU A 94 13.82 6.27 2.43
N LYS A 95 14.57 6.48 3.50
CA LYS A 95 14.14 7.37 4.58
C LYS A 95 14.33 8.82 4.14
N GLY A 96 13.23 9.53 3.90
CA GLY A 96 13.24 10.87 3.33
C GLY A 96 13.31 10.84 1.79
N ASN A 97 13.96 11.82 1.18
CA ASN A 97 13.97 12.00 -0.27
C ASN A 97 15.36 12.26 -0.87
N ASP A 98 16.42 12.20 -0.07
CA ASP A 98 17.80 12.45 -0.52
C ASP A 98 18.50 11.12 -0.80
N GLU A 99 18.63 10.74 -2.08
CA GLU A 99 19.36 9.51 -2.43
C GLU A 99 20.88 9.64 -2.17
N SER A 100 21.42 10.87 -2.07
CA SER A 100 22.87 11.06 -1.87
C SER A 100 23.37 10.61 -0.49
N VAL A 101 22.47 10.46 0.49
CA VAL A 101 22.80 9.91 1.82
C VAL A 101 22.82 8.39 1.85
N VAL A 102 22.27 7.71 0.83
CA VAL A 102 22.17 6.25 0.78
C VAL A 102 23.54 5.66 0.48
N GLN A 103 24.01 4.79 1.37
CA GLN A 103 25.29 4.08 1.24
C GLN A 103 25.09 2.57 1.07
N ASN A 104 23.98 2.04 1.59
CA ASN A 104 23.68 0.61 1.63
C ASN A 104 22.25 0.36 1.11
N SER A 105 21.97 -0.86 0.67
CA SER A 105 20.62 -1.24 0.26
C SER A 105 20.29 -2.68 0.64
N VAL A 106 19.06 -2.89 1.10
CA VAL A 106 18.37 -4.19 1.05
C VAL A 106 17.90 -4.39 -0.38
N VAL A 107 18.29 -5.48 -1.03
CA VAL A 107 17.87 -5.84 -2.39
C VAL A 107 16.90 -7.00 -2.32
N LEU A 108 15.74 -6.81 -2.95
CA LEU A 108 14.71 -7.83 -3.11
C LEU A 108 14.38 -7.93 -4.60
N MET A 109 14.24 -9.15 -5.11
CA MET A 109 13.79 -9.41 -6.47
C MET A 109 12.32 -9.82 -6.44
N GLN A 110 11.49 -9.15 -7.22
CA GLN A 110 10.10 -9.56 -7.44
C GLN A 110 10.08 -10.76 -8.40
N ASN A 111 9.47 -11.86 -7.94
CA ASN A 111 9.27 -13.10 -8.68
C ASN A 111 7.79 -13.48 -8.61
N ALA A 112 7.07 -13.27 -9.71
CA ALA A 112 5.62 -13.39 -9.76
C ALA A 112 4.92 -12.62 -8.61
N ASP A 113 4.26 -13.33 -7.70
CA ASP A 113 3.53 -12.77 -6.56
C ASP A 113 4.34 -12.79 -5.25
N ALA A 114 5.66 -13.01 -5.32
CA ALA A 114 6.54 -13.09 -4.17
C ALA A 114 7.81 -12.25 -4.35
N TYR A 115 8.51 -11.99 -3.24
CA TYR A 115 9.86 -11.42 -3.26
C TYR A 115 10.85 -12.49 -2.85
N ILE A 116 12.04 -12.45 -3.43
CA ILE A 116 13.17 -13.32 -3.08
C ILE A 116 14.45 -12.48 -2.97
N VAL A 117 15.52 -13.07 -2.43
CA VAL A 117 16.86 -12.45 -2.48
C VAL A 117 17.63 -12.99 -3.68
N PRO A 118 18.29 -12.14 -4.48
CA PRO A 118 19.00 -12.55 -5.70
C PRO A 118 20.05 -13.67 -5.49
N ASP A 119 20.73 -13.69 -4.34
CA ASP A 119 21.84 -14.62 -4.07
C ASP A 119 21.40 -15.97 -3.46
N ASN A 120 20.11 -16.33 -3.54
CA ASN A 120 19.55 -17.56 -2.94
C ASN A 120 19.93 -17.73 -1.45
N ILE A 121 19.95 -16.63 -0.69
CA ILE A 121 20.23 -16.69 0.75
C ILE A 121 19.14 -17.54 1.41
N PRO A 122 19.49 -18.71 2.00
CA PRO A 122 18.51 -19.56 2.64
C PRO A 122 18.00 -18.85 3.90
N VAL A 123 16.68 -18.72 4.00
CA VAL A 123 15.98 -18.27 5.20
C VAL A 123 15.02 -19.36 5.66
N ALA A 124 14.63 -19.32 6.92
CA ALA A 124 13.56 -20.19 7.40
C ALA A 124 12.25 -19.88 6.67
N ASP A 125 11.41 -20.90 6.49
CA ASP A 125 10.15 -20.79 5.74
C ASP A 125 9.12 -19.87 6.41
N ASP A 126 9.29 -19.59 7.71
CA ASP A 126 8.45 -18.63 8.42
C ASP A 126 8.96 -17.21 8.21
N GLU A 127 8.07 -16.27 7.91
CA GLU A 127 8.38 -14.86 7.73
C GLU A 127 9.47 -14.55 6.66
N PRO A 128 9.47 -15.21 5.48
CA PRO A 128 10.63 -15.21 4.58
C PRO A 128 11.01 -13.80 4.11
N LEU A 129 10.03 -12.96 3.76
CA LEU A 129 10.25 -11.56 3.37
C LEU A 129 10.97 -10.76 4.46
N LEU A 130 10.45 -10.79 5.69
CA LEU A 130 11.04 -10.03 6.79
C LEU A 130 12.41 -10.61 7.20
N ARG A 131 12.60 -11.92 7.10
CA ARG A 131 13.91 -12.55 7.33
C ARG A 131 14.95 -12.13 6.30
N TRP A 132 14.57 -12.01 5.03
CA TRP A 132 15.46 -11.50 3.97
C TRP A 132 15.80 -10.03 4.13
N VAL A 133 14.86 -9.21 4.62
CA VAL A 133 15.18 -7.83 5.00
C VAL A 133 16.19 -7.84 6.15
N PHE A 134 15.95 -8.67 7.18
CA PHE A 134 16.81 -8.75 8.36
C PHE A 134 18.22 -9.25 8.08
N SER A 135 18.39 -10.20 7.17
CA SER A 135 19.70 -10.74 6.80
C SER A 135 20.60 -9.71 6.10
N GLN A 136 20.01 -8.63 5.59
CA GLN A 136 20.70 -7.56 4.87
C GLN A 136 20.87 -6.28 5.72
N LEU A 137 20.34 -6.26 6.95
CA LEU A 137 20.49 -5.11 7.82
C LEU A 137 21.96 -4.92 8.24
N PRO A 138 22.44 -3.65 8.35
CA PRO A 138 23.77 -3.37 8.86
C PRO A 138 24.01 -3.98 10.25
N VAL A 139 25.25 -4.37 10.52
CA VAL A 139 25.66 -4.88 11.83
C VAL A 139 25.33 -3.85 12.92
N GLY A 140 24.65 -4.29 13.97
CA GLY A 140 24.20 -3.40 15.05
C GLY A 140 22.91 -2.64 14.77
N SER A 141 22.22 -2.92 13.65
CA SER A 141 20.89 -2.37 13.38
C SER A 141 19.91 -2.62 14.53
N ARG A 142 19.17 -1.58 14.88
CA ARG A 142 18.18 -1.57 15.96
C ARG A 142 16.75 -1.81 15.48
N VAL A 143 16.55 -2.05 14.19
CA VAL A 143 15.24 -2.38 13.60
C VAL A 143 14.64 -3.60 14.31
N GLY A 144 13.36 -3.51 14.68
CA GLY A 144 12.66 -4.57 15.42
C GLY A 144 13.16 -4.78 16.86
N MET A 145 13.94 -3.86 17.44
CA MET A 145 14.29 -3.91 18.87
C MET A 145 13.25 -3.21 19.73
N GLY A 146 13.26 -3.49 21.03
CA GLY A 146 12.38 -2.83 22.02
C GLY A 146 11.25 -3.72 22.56
N GLY A 147 11.09 -4.93 22.02
CA GLY A 147 10.12 -5.90 22.53
C GLY A 147 10.44 -6.33 23.97
N ASN A 148 9.41 -6.35 24.83
CA ASN A 148 9.52 -6.72 26.25
C ASN A 148 8.94 -8.11 26.51
N PHE A 149 9.46 -9.13 25.83
CA PHE A 149 9.04 -10.52 25.99
C PHE A 149 10.23 -11.48 25.83
N PRO A 150 10.16 -12.71 26.38
CA PRO A 150 11.23 -13.69 26.25
C PRO A 150 11.57 -13.98 24.78
N GLY A 151 12.86 -13.83 24.42
CA GLY A 151 13.32 -14.05 23.05
C GLY A 151 13.18 -12.86 22.10
N SER A 152 12.78 -11.66 22.58
CA SER A 152 12.69 -10.44 21.75
C SER A 152 14.02 -10.02 21.09
N HIS A 153 15.16 -10.50 21.59
CA HIS A 153 16.47 -10.26 20.99
C HIS A 153 16.85 -11.25 19.87
N SER A 154 16.08 -12.32 19.67
CA SER A 154 16.26 -13.23 18.52
C SER A 154 15.67 -12.61 17.26
N ASP A 155 16.09 -13.04 16.07
CA ASP A 155 15.51 -12.53 14.82
C ASP A 155 13.99 -12.72 14.76
N SER A 156 13.48 -13.88 15.18
CA SER A 156 12.03 -14.12 15.26
C SER A 156 11.34 -13.16 16.24
N GLY A 157 11.94 -12.89 17.41
CA GLY A 157 11.39 -11.91 18.35
C GLY A 157 11.47 -10.47 17.83
N ARG A 158 12.52 -10.14 17.08
CA ARG A 158 12.62 -8.83 16.44
C ARG A 158 11.60 -8.66 15.32
N ILE A 159 11.25 -9.72 14.59
CA ILE A 159 10.17 -9.70 13.60
C ILE A 159 8.81 -9.45 14.27
N VAL A 160 8.52 -10.11 15.40
CA VAL A 160 7.29 -9.83 16.18
C VAL A 160 7.22 -8.35 16.58
N THR A 161 8.33 -7.82 17.14
CA THR A 161 8.41 -6.41 17.53
C THR A 161 8.26 -5.48 16.31
N LEU A 162 8.87 -5.82 15.18
CA LEU A 162 8.78 -5.05 13.94
C LEU A 162 7.33 -4.96 13.46
N ARG A 163 6.60 -6.08 13.47
CA ARG A 163 5.19 -6.13 13.08
C ARG A 163 4.33 -5.19 13.93
N GLU A 164 4.53 -5.19 15.24
CA GLU A 164 3.88 -4.26 16.17
C GLU A 164 4.22 -2.79 15.85
N GLN A 165 5.50 -2.50 15.59
CA GLN A 165 5.96 -1.15 15.25
C GLN A 165 5.36 -0.64 13.93
N ILE A 166 5.24 -1.52 12.92
CA ILE A 166 4.65 -1.18 11.62
C ILE A 166 3.13 -0.97 11.75
N ALA A 167 2.43 -1.85 12.46
CA ALA A 167 1.00 -1.69 12.72
C ALA A 167 0.71 -0.38 13.48
N GLY A 168 1.53 -0.07 14.51
CA GLY A 168 1.46 1.19 15.24
C GLY A 168 1.73 2.40 14.34
N LEU A 169 2.77 2.34 13.50
CA LEU A 169 3.10 3.42 12.58
C LEU A 169 1.98 3.65 11.54
N ALA A 170 1.41 2.59 10.99
CA ALA A 170 0.30 2.67 10.04
C ALA A 170 -0.94 3.32 10.67
N ASN A 171 -1.20 3.03 11.95
CA ASN A 171 -2.27 3.67 12.71
C ASN A 171 -1.97 5.16 12.97
N ASP A 172 -0.77 5.47 13.47
CA ASP A 172 -0.37 6.82 13.86
C ASP A 172 -0.26 7.76 12.64
N GLN A 173 0.14 7.22 11.49
CA GLN A 173 0.29 7.96 10.23
C GLN A 173 -0.82 7.66 9.22
N ARG A 174 -1.98 7.13 9.65
CA ARG A 174 -3.10 6.78 8.77
C ARG A 174 -3.44 7.87 7.73
N PRO A 175 -3.53 9.17 8.07
CA PRO A 175 -3.81 10.21 7.08
C PRO A 175 -2.73 10.32 5.99
N LEU A 176 -1.45 10.31 6.38
CA LEU A 176 -0.33 10.45 5.45
C LEU A 176 -0.18 9.20 4.57
N LEU A 177 -0.36 8.01 5.16
CA LEU A 177 -0.34 6.75 4.44
C LEU A 177 -1.50 6.66 3.44
N PHE A 178 -2.69 7.12 3.82
CA PHE A 178 -3.85 7.18 2.93
C PHE A 178 -3.58 8.08 1.72
N ASP A 179 -3.10 9.30 1.95
CA ASP A 179 -2.80 10.24 0.86
C ASP A 179 -1.74 9.67 -0.10
N ALA A 180 -0.70 9.00 0.42
CA ALA A 180 0.32 8.34 -0.39
C ALA A 180 -0.25 7.18 -1.23
N LEU A 181 -1.11 6.34 -0.64
CA LEU A 181 -1.75 5.21 -1.32
C LEU A 181 -2.73 5.64 -2.41
N VAL A 182 -3.48 6.73 -2.17
CA VAL A 182 -4.39 7.29 -3.18
C VAL A 182 -3.59 7.86 -4.35
N ALA A 183 -2.52 8.63 -4.08
CA ALA A 183 -1.67 9.21 -5.13
C ALA A 183 -0.98 8.14 -5.98
N ALA A 184 -0.53 7.03 -5.37
CA ALA A 184 0.06 5.91 -6.10
C ALA A 184 -0.91 5.22 -7.07
N GLY A 185 -2.22 5.20 -6.74
CA GLY A 185 -3.26 4.60 -7.57
C GLY A 185 -3.69 5.45 -8.78
N GLU A 186 -3.14 6.66 -8.95
CA GLU A 186 -3.44 7.54 -10.10
C GLU A 186 -2.52 7.31 -11.31
N GLY A 187 -1.44 6.52 -11.14
CA GLY A 187 -0.43 6.18 -12.14
C GLY A 187 -0.86 5.20 -13.22
#